data_AF-A0A940XYA6-F1
#
_entry.id   AF-A0A940XYA6-F1
#
_cell.length_a   1.000
_cell.length_b   1.000
_cell.length_c   1.000
_cell.angle_alpha   90.00
_cell.angle_beta   90.00
_cell.angle_gamma   90.00
#
_symmetry.space_group_name_H-M   'P 1'
#
loop_
_entity.id
_entity.type
_entity.pdbx_description
1 polymer ?
#
loop_
_entity_poly.entity_id
_entity_poly.type
_entity_poly.pdbx_seq_one_letter_code
_entity_poly.pdbx_strand_id
1 'polypeptide(L)'
;MTGTMNRRPDEQHSVGELVGQATEQLSELVRQEVRLAKQELTEKGRRAGRGGGLLGAAGAVAYVGLMALSATGAAALSLVLPVWAAALIVTAVLFVVAAVLAKTGRAQLGRATPPMPAEALDSVRADVDEIKERAHR
;
A
#
# COMPACT_ATOMS: atom_id res chain seq x y z
N MET A 1 -76.11 -27.50 2.24
CA MET A 1 -75.31 -28.25 1.26
C MET A 1 -73.86 -27.83 1.41
N THR A 2 -73.04 -28.75 1.88
CA THR A 2 -71.65 -28.61 2.31
C THR A 2 -70.67 -28.86 1.16
N GLY A 3 -69.51 -28.21 1.19
CA GLY A 3 -68.32 -28.53 0.36
C GLY A 3 -67.81 -27.31 -0.42
N THR A 4 -66.53 -26.92 -0.42
CA THR A 4 -65.29 -27.53 0.09
C THR A 4 -64.27 -26.40 0.32
N MET A 5 -63.77 -26.21 1.54
CA MET A 5 -62.59 -25.40 1.79
C MET A 5 -61.37 -26.22 1.34
N ASN A 6 -60.93 -26.00 0.10
CA ASN A 6 -59.69 -26.54 -0.44
C ASN A 6 -58.50 -25.82 0.22
N ARG A 7 -58.17 -26.24 1.45
CA ARG A 7 -56.95 -25.83 2.13
C ARG A 7 -55.80 -26.51 1.37
N ARG A 8 -55.07 -25.73 0.58
CA ARG A 8 -53.81 -26.19 -0.03
C ARG A 8 -52.92 -26.70 1.11
N PRO A 9 -52.28 -27.87 0.95
CA PRO A 9 -51.50 -28.48 2.02
C PRO A 9 -50.41 -27.50 2.46
N ASP A 10 -50.19 -27.44 3.77
CA ASP A 10 -49.13 -26.64 4.39
C ASP A 10 -47.81 -26.89 3.66
N GLU A 11 -47.31 -25.88 2.95
CA GLU A 11 -45.94 -25.81 2.43
C GLU A 11 -44.99 -25.65 3.62
N GLN A 12 -44.82 -26.72 4.38
CA GLN A 12 -43.68 -26.87 5.26
C GLN A 12 -42.47 -27.04 4.35
N HIS A 13 -41.79 -25.93 4.06
CA HIS A 13 -40.52 -25.95 3.33
C HIS A 13 -39.65 -27.07 3.88
N SER A 14 -39.31 -28.02 3.00
CA SER A 14 -38.45 -29.14 3.37
C SER A 14 -37.10 -28.59 3.84
N VAL A 15 -36.48 -29.22 4.84
CA VAL A 15 -35.14 -28.84 5.33
C VAL A 15 -34.12 -28.76 4.18
N GLY A 16 -34.29 -29.58 3.13
CA GLY A 16 -33.47 -29.52 1.93
C GLY A 16 -33.64 -28.24 1.10
N GLU A 17 -34.83 -27.65 1.10
CA GLU A 17 -35.13 -26.40 0.38
C GLU A 17 -34.55 -25.17 1.10
N LEU A 18 -34.60 -25.17 2.44
CA LEU A 18 -33.98 -24.14 3.28
C LEU A 18 -32.44 -24.15 3.17
N VAL A 19 -31.83 -25.34 3.12
CA VAL A 19 -30.38 -25.49 2.90
C VAL A 19 -29.98 -25.02 1.50
N GLY A 20 -30.82 -25.28 0.49
CA GLY A 20 -30.63 -24.76 -0.87
C GLY A 20 -30.66 -23.24 -0.90
N GLN A 21 -31.69 -22.61 -0.31
CA GLN A 21 -31.78 -21.15 -0.20
C GLN A 21 -30.62 -20.53 0.58
N ALA A 22 -30.22 -21.10 1.70
CA ALA A 22 -29.10 -20.59 2.49
C ALA A 22 -27.78 -20.65 1.70
N THR A 23 -27.54 -21.75 0.96
CA THR A 23 -26.36 -21.90 0.10
C THR A 23 -26.35 -20.88 -1.03
N GLU A 24 -27.51 -20.61 -1.62
CA GLU A 24 -27.68 -19.62 -2.67
C GLU A 24 -27.44 -18.19 -2.15
N GLN A 25 -28.00 -17.85 -0.99
CA GLN A 25 -27.77 -16.58 -0.31
C GLN A 25 -26.30 -16.37 0.08
N LEU A 26 -25.63 -17.39 0.61
CA LEU A 26 -24.19 -17.34 0.90
C LEU A 26 -23.37 -17.14 -0.37
N SER A 27 -23.72 -17.85 -1.44
CA SER A 27 -23.05 -17.70 -2.74
C SER A 27 -23.27 -16.30 -3.34
N GLU A 28 -24.44 -15.71 -3.12
CA GLU A 28 -24.73 -14.33 -3.51
C GLU A 28 -23.90 -13.34 -2.67
N LEU A 29 -23.88 -13.49 -1.35
CA LEU A 29 -23.12 -12.63 -0.43
C LEU A 29 -21.63 -12.62 -0.76
N VAL A 30 -21.03 -13.79 -0.99
CA VAL A 30 -19.61 -13.89 -1.40
C VAL A 30 -19.37 -13.14 -2.71
N ARG A 31 -20.27 -13.26 -3.69
CA ARG A 31 -20.18 -12.50 -4.95
C ARG A 31 -20.31 -11.00 -4.72
N GLN A 32 -21.16 -10.56 -3.79
CA GLN A 32 -21.30 -9.15 -3.42
C GLN A 32 -20.03 -8.61 -2.77
N GLU A 33 -19.45 -9.32 -1.81
CA GLU A 33 -18.18 -8.97 -1.15
C GLU A 33 -17.03 -8.87 -2.16
N VAL A 34 -16.92 -9.82 -3.09
CA VAL A 34 -15.91 -9.74 -4.15
C VAL A 34 -16.11 -8.51 -5.04
N ARG A 35 -17.35 -8.13 -5.37
CA ARG A 35 -17.62 -6.91 -6.14
C ARG A 35 -17.26 -5.65 -5.34
N LEU A 36 -17.61 -5.62 -4.04
CA LEU A 36 -17.29 -4.51 -3.15
C LEU A 36 -15.78 -4.34 -3.00
N ALA A 37 -15.06 -5.43 -2.71
CA ALA A 37 -13.61 -5.45 -2.64
C ALA A 37 -12.96 -4.97 -3.95
N LYS A 38 -13.47 -5.40 -5.11
CA LYS A 38 -12.99 -4.90 -6.41
C LYS A 38 -13.20 -3.39 -6.58
N GLN A 39 -14.35 -2.86 -6.17
CA GLN A 39 -14.63 -1.42 -6.23
C GLN A 39 -13.68 -0.65 -5.31
N GLU A 40 -13.52 -1.08 -4.07
CA GLU A 40 -12.66 -0.43 -3.09
C GLU A 40 -11.18 -0.48 -3.52
N LEU A 41 -10.71 -1.63 -4.02
CA LEU A 41 -9.34 -1.76 -4.55
C LEU A 41 -9.12 -0.88 -5.78
N THR A 42 -10.11 -0.79 -6.67
CA THR A 42 -10.03 0.10 -7.85
C THR A 42 -9.96 1.56 -7.43
N GLU A 43 -10.78 1.96 -6.46
CA GLU A 43 -10.79 3.32 -5.96
C GLU A 43 -9.51 3.69 -5.22
N LYS A 44 -9.04 2.82 -4.31
CA LYS A 44 -7.74 2.96 -3.63
C LYS A 44 -6.60 3.01 -4.65
N GLY A 45 -6.60 2.11 -5.64
CA GLY A 45 -5.63 2.06 -6.71
C GLY A 45 -5.63 3.33 -7.56
N ARG A 46 -6.79 3.89 -7.88
CA ARG A 46 -6.90 5.14 -8.65
C ARG A 46 -6.41 6.35 -7.86
N ARG A 47 -6.73 6.42 -6.56
CA ARG A 47 -6.24 7.48 -5.66
C ARG A 47 -4.73 7.39 -5.48
N ALA A 48 -4.21 6.20 -5.18
CA ALA A 48 -2.78 5.94 -5.07
C ALA A 48 -2.04 6.21 -6.39
N GLY A 49 -2.60 5.79 -7.52
CA GLY A 49 -2.03 6.01 -8.85
C GLY A 49 -1.97 7.48 -9.24
N ARG A 50 -3.03 8.26 -8.96
CA ARG A 50 -3.00 9.72 -9.17
C ARG A 50 -1.99 10.40 -8.26
N GLY A 51 -1.99 10.07 -6.97
CA GLY A 51 -1.05 10.63 -6.01
C GLY A 51 0.40 10.31 -6.37
N GLY A 52 0.69 9.05 -6.66
CA GLY A 52 2.00 8.59 -7.12
C GLY A 52 2.43 9.22 -8.45
N GLY A 53 1.49 9.35 -9.41
CA GLY A 53 1.75 10.01 -10.68
C GLY A 53 2.09 11.49 -10.53
N LEU A 54 1.33 12.23 -9.71
CA LEU A 54 1.60 13.65 -9.43
C LEU A 54 2.94 13.84 -8.70
N LEU A 55 3.24 13.00 -7.69
CA LEU A 55 4.52 13.05 -7.00
C LEU A 55 5.69 12.70 -7.93
N GLY A 56 5.51 11.72 -8.81
CA GLY A 56 6.50 11.37 -9.83
C GLY A 56 6.77 12.52 -10.79
N ALA A 57 5.70 13.16 -11.30
CA ALA A 57 5.82 14.33 -12.17
C ALA A 57 6.47 15.53 -11.45
N ALA A 58 6.08 15.80 -10.21
CA ALA A 58 6.70 16.83 -9.38
C ALA A 58 8.19 16.56 -9.17
N GLY A 59 8.58 15.31 -8.91
CA GLY A 59 9.98 14.89 -8.81
C GLY A 59 10.76 15.11 -10.10
N ALA A 60 10.18 14.77 -11.26
CA ALA A 60 10.81 15.00 -12.55
C ALA A 60 11.02 16.49 -12.85
N VAL A 61 10.01 17.33 -12.60
CA VAL A 61 10.11 18.79 -12.75
C VAL A 61 11.14 19.37 -11.79
N ALA A 62 11.13 18.94 -10.52
CA ALA A 62 12.11 19.36 -9.52
C ALA A 62 13.54 18.98 -9.90
N TYR A 63 13.74 17.81 -10.53
CA TYR A 63 15.05 17.38 -11.02
C TYR A 63 15.59 18.31 -12.12
N VAL A 64 14.75 18.64 -13.11
CA VAL A 64 15.12 19.61 -14.16
C VAL A 64 15.37 21.00 -13.54
N GLY A 65 14.53 21.42 -12.60
CA GLY A 65 14.70 22.67 -11.86
C GLY A 65 16.01 22.72 -11.08
N LEU A 66 16.44 21.61 -10.47
CA LEU A 66 17.71 21.51 -9.75
C LEU A 66 18.91 21.68 -10.69
N MET A 67 18.86 21.10 -11.90
CA MET A 67 19.90 21.29 -12.92
C MET A 67 19.99 22.75 -13.35
N ALA A 68 18.85 23.39 -13.63
CA ALA A 68 18.79 24.79 -13.97
C ALA A 68 19.28 25.69 -12.82
N LEU A 69 18.88 25.40 -11.58
CA LEU A 69 19.33 26.13 -10.39
C LEU A 69 20.84 26.02 -10.17
N SER A 70 21.41 24.83 -10.43
CA SER A 70 22.85 24.60 -10.35
C SER A 70 23.60 25.44 -11.39
N ALA A 71 23.12 25.47 -12.62
CA ALA A 71 23.67 26.32 -13.68
C ALA A 71 23.56 27.81 -13.34
N THR A 72 22.40 28.25 -12.84
CA THR A 72 22.18 29.63 -12.38
C THR A 72 23.13 30.01 -11.24
N GLY A 73 23.30 29.14 -10.24
CA GLY A 73 24.23 29.38 -9.14
C GLY A 73 25.67 29.47 -9.61
N ALA A 74 26.09 28.59 -10.52
CA ALA A 74 27.43 28.63 -11.08
C ALA A 74 27.66 29.91 -11.92
N ALA A 75 26.68 30.30 -12.74
CA ALA A 75 26.75 31.52 -13.53
C ALA A 75 26.81 32.77 -12.64
N ALA A 76 25.99 32.83 -11.57
CA ALA A 76 26.01 33.94 -10.63
C ALA A 76 27.35 34.07 -9.89
N LEU A 77 27.89 32.95 -9.40
CA LEU A 77 29.21 32.93 -8.75
C LEU A 77 30.35 33.26 -9.73
N SER A 78 30.20 32.91 -11.01
CA SER A 78 31.22 33.22 -12.03
C SER A 78 31.35 34.71 -12.33
N LEU A 79 30.43 35.55 -11.85
CA LEU A 79 30.57 37.02 -11.93
C LEU A 79 31.71 37.54 -11.05
N VAL A 80 32.08 36.80 -10.01
CA VAL A 80 33.09 37.22 -9.02
C VAL A 80 34.21 36.20 -8.81
N LEU A 81 34.06 34.97 -9.33
CA LEU A 81 35.03 33.87 -9.23
C LEU A 81 35.31 33.26 -10.61
N PRO A 82 36.46 32.61 -10.82
CA PRO A 82 36.68 31.82 -12.02
C PRO A 82 35.68 30.65 -12.09
N VAL A 83 35.27 30.29 -13.31
CA VAL A 83 34.21 29.29 -13.57
C VAL A 83 34.45 27.96 -12.86
N TRP A 84 35.71 27.49 -12.80
CA TRP A 84 36.05 26.24 -12.13
C TRP A 84 35.77 26.29 -10.61
N ALA A 85 36.04 27.41 -9.96
CA ALA A 85 35.80 27.57 -8.52
C ALA A 85 34.31 27.70 -8.23
N ALA A 86 33.58 28.46 -9.05
CA ALA A 86 32.13 28.57 -8.97
C ALA A 86 31.45 27.19 -9.10
N ALA A 87 31.85 26.39 -10.10
CA ALA A 87 31.34 25.05 -10.30
C ALA A 87 31.62 24.14 -9.09
N LEU A 88 32.85 24.14 -8.57
CA LEU A 88 33.21 23.34 -7.39
C LEU A 88 32.38 23.69 -6.15
N ILE A 89 32.13 24.98 -5.91
CA ILE A 89 31.31 25.42 -4.77
C ILE A 89 29.88 24.91 -4.91
N VAL A 90 29.25 25.09 -6.08
CA VAL A 90 27.89 24.60 -6.33
C VAL A 90 27.83 23.08 -6.17
N THR A 91 28.78 22.35 -6.75
CA THR A 91 28.88 20.89 -6.59
C THR A 91 29.00 20.47 -5.13
N ALA A 92 29.86 21.13 -4.35
CA ALA A 92 30.02 20.83 -2.92
C ALA A 92 28.71 21.06 -2.15
N VAL A 93 28.00 22.16 -2.40
CA VAL A 93 26.69 22.43 -1.78
C VAL A 93 25.67 21.35 -2.14
N LEU A 94 25.61 20.92 -3.41
CA LEU A 94 24.71 19.84 -3.84
C LEU A 94 25.03 18.52 -3.14
N PHE A 95 26.31 18.17 -2.97
CA PHE A 95 26.69 16.96 -2.24
C PHE A 95 26.28 17.01 -0.76
N VAL A 96 26.39 18.17 -0.11
CA VAL A 96 25.92 18.35 1.27
C VAL A 96 24.39 18.15 1.34
N VAL A 97 23.64 18.78 0.43
CA VAL A 97 22.18 18.59 0.35
C VAL A 97 21.83 17.12 0.11
N ALA A 98 22.51 16.46 -0.84
CA ALA A 98 22.30 15.04 -1.13
C ALA A 98 22.60 14.14 0.08
N ALA A 99 23.67 14.40 0.83
CA ALA A 99 24.01 13.65 2.04
C ALA A 99 22.92 13.80 3.11
N VAL A 100 22.39 15.02 3.31
CA VAL A 100 21.28 15.27 4.25
C VAL A 100 20.02 14.53 3.80
N LEU A 101 19.63 14.65 2.53
CA LEU A 101 18.46 13.95 1.97
C LEU A 101 18.59 12.43 2.08
N ALA A 102 19.78 11.87 1.80
CA ALA A 102 20.02 10.44 1.93
C ALA A 102 19.88 9.97 3.39
N LYS A 103 20.38 10.75 4.34
CA LYS A 103 20.27 10.45 5.78
C LYS A 103 18.83 10.53 6.26
N THR A 104 18.10 11.58 5.90
CA THR A 104 16.68 11.75 6.29
C THR A 104 15.78 10.73 5.61
N GLY A 105 16.02 10.42 4.34
CA GLY A 105 15.31 9.38 3.59
C GLY A 105 15.48 8.00 4.21
N ARG A 106 16.72 7.61 4.57
CA ARG A 106 16.98 6.37 5.31
C ARG A 106 16.28 6.34 6.66
N ALA A 107 16.30 7.43 7.41
CA ALA A 107 15.63 7.51 8.71
C ALA A 107 14.10 7.38 8.59
N GLN A 108 13.50 7.92 7.52
CA GLN A 108 12.06 7.78 7.27
C GLN A 108 11.71 6.37 6.82
N LEU A 109 12.49 5.75 5.93
CA LEU A 109 12.30 4.37 5.51
C LEU A 109 12.38 3.39 6.69
N GLY A 110 13.33 3.59 7.60
CA GLY A 110 13.47 2.79 8.82
C GLY A 110 12.32 2.98 9.83
N ARG A 111 11.51 4.04 9.71
CA ARG A 111 10.30 4.26 10.53
C ARG A 111 9.01 3.82 9.82
N ALA A 112 9.02 3.83 8.48
CA ALA A 112 7.86 3.52 7.65
C ALA A 112 7.76 2.02 7.32
N THR A 113 8.84 1.25 7.45
CA THR A 113 8.73 -0.20 7.60
C THR A 113 8.26 -0.45 9.03
N PRO A 114 7.16 -1.20 9.26
CA PRO A 114 6.86 -1.68 10.60
C PRO A 114 8.14 -2.39 11.07
N PRO A 115 8.66 -2.14 12.29
CA PRO A 115 9.62 -3.06 12.85
C PRO A 115 8.98 -4.43 12.69
N MET A 116 9.65 -5.34 11.97
CA MET A 116 9.24 -6.73 11.86
C MET A 116 8.81 -7.11 13.28
N PRO A 117 7.52 -7.37 13.58
CA PRO A 117 7.05 -7.28 14.95
C PRO A 117 7.88 -8.27 15.74
N ALA A 118 8.72 -7.77 16.65
CA ALA A 118 9.66 -8.63 17.37
C ALA A 118 8.86 -9.71 18.10
N GLU A 119 7.70 -9.34 18.62
CA GLU A 119 6.69 -10.23 19.20
C GLU A 119 6.16 -11.30 18.24
N ALA A 120 5.95 -10.99 16.95
CA ALA A 120 5.49 -11.95 15.96
C ALA A 120 6.61 -12.92 15.50
N LEU A 121 7.87 -12.49 15.58
CA LEU A 121 9.02 -13.37 15.33
C LEU A 121 9.32 -14.27 16.53
N ASP A 122 9.15 -13.73 17.74
CA ASP A 122 9.30 -14.47 18.98
C ASP A 122 8.18 -15.51 19.14
N SER A 123 6.94 -15.19 18.75
CA SER A 123 5.84 -16.17 18.75
C SER A 123 6.08 -17.30 17.74
N VAL A 124 6.53 -16.97 16.52
CA VAL A 124 6.86 -17.99 15.50
C VAL A 124 8.07 -18.84 15.91
N ARG A 125 9.06 -18.28 16.61
CA ARG A 125 10.18 -19.06 17.16
C ARG A 125 9.74 -20.00 18.28
N ALA A 126 8.90 -19.51 19.20
CA ALA A 126 8.33 -20.34 20.26
C ALA A 126 7.52 -21.51 19.68
N ASP A 127 6.69 -21.25 18.67
CA ASP A 127 5.91 -22.28 17.98
C ASP A 127 6.82 -23.33 17.30
N VAL A 128 7.93 -22.91 16.69
CA VAL A 128 8.89 -23.82 16.04
C VAL A 128 9.67 -24.66 17.06
N ASP A 129 10.06 -24.07 18.20
CA ASP A 129 10.78 -24.78 19.25
C ASP A 129 9.88 -25.81 19.94
N GLU A 130 8.61 -25.49 20.17
CA GLU A 130 7.63 -26.45 20.69
C GLU A 130 7.40 -27.63 19.73
N ILE A 131 7.34 -27.37 18.41
CA ILE A 131 7.22 -28.42 17.40
C ILE A 131 8.46 -29.33 17.39
N LYS A 132 9.67 -28.76 17.54
CA LYS A 132 10.92 -29.53 17.62
C LYS A 132 11.00 -30.38 18.89
N GLU A 133 10.55 -29.85 20.02
CA GLU A 133 10.55 -30.57 21.29
C GLU A 133 9.57 -31.75 21.27
N ARG A 134 8.40 -31.58 20.65
CA ARG A 134 7.41 -32.66 20.46
C ARG A 134 7.85 -33.72 19.46
N ALA A 135 8.66 -33.37 18.46
CA ALA A 135 9.18 -34.30 17.45
C ALA A 135 10.37 -35.15 17.94
N HIS A 136 11.02 -34.73 19.04
CA HIS A 136 12.16 -35.45 19.64
C HIS A 136 11.76 -36.39 20.79
N ARG A 137 10.47 -36.54 21.08
CA ARG A 137 9.93 -37.41 22.13
C ARG A 137 9.35 -38.71 21.59
#